data_AF-A0A1Z5JAF5-F1
#
_entry.id   AF-A0A1Z5JAF5-F1
#
_cell.length_a   1.000
_cell.length_b   1.000
_cell.length_c   1.000
_cell.angle_alpha   90.00
_cell.angle_beta   90.00
_cell.angle_gamma   90.00
#
_symmetry.space_group_name_H-M   'P 1'
#
loop_
_entity.id
_entity.type
_entity.pdbx_description
1 polymer ?
#
loop_
_entity_poly.entity_id
_entity_poly.type
_entity_poly.pdbx_seq_one_letter_code
_entity_poly.pdbx_strand_id
1 'polypeptide(L)'
;MEGTSTLADALLDDLDDLSDVENEQSSEDATYHIPPDEAAEKATVSLDTNGLEENFVHSKTLQNHLLAIRSSPPATTKEERESEHEMIVQSNKLLSRLSDELVVAHGNLRRAYAPKFPELEEILPNPILYTKAVRVIGNETDIAKVNDALNDFLNSNQIITLSIAGSTTSGRPLNETELETLFSVADSVEEILSIQEEITHFVEARMEGLAPSICALIGPSLAARMIGLAGGLQPFSKIPACNLQVLGQHVRTSAIQSTRVLSNAKHHQGILAECDLVQRCPIALQKKALKAVAAKLALVARCDFVNVDAGRSRTASAGHSFRHELEQKFEKWQEPDKAQTLKALPKPDLTTRKRRGGKRMRRLKERYEETALMKQANTRAFSAQAGEYGDDAMGLTMGLLGTSGEVGTGGIRKTTEKRKMKQANTKASRKRAAQMNAKTTTSGLASSMVFTPVQGMELVNPDANKERVAEANRKWFGDNAGFMSALPKK
;
A
#
# COMPACT_ATOMS: atom_id res chain seq x y z
N MET A 1 10.45 45.80 36.58
CA MET A 1 10.71 44.35 36.39
C MET A 1 9.36 43.73 36.16
N GLU A 2 8.96 43.62 34.90
CA GLU A 2 7.68 43.05 34.51
C GLU A 2 8.00 41.82 33.66
N GLY A 3 7.60 40.66 34.19
CA GLY A 3 7.84 39.35 33.60
C GLY A 3 6.84 39.08 32.49
N THR A 4 7.36 38.54 31.39
CA THR A 4 6.63 38.05 30.24
C THR A 4 5.76 36.84 30.60
N SER A 5 4.44 36.96 30.47
CA SER A 5 3.54 35.81 30.46
C SER A 5 3.75 34.99 29.18
N THR A 6 4.00 33.69 29.34
CA THR A 6 4.19 32.76 28.22
C THR A 6 2.88 32.10 27.81
N LEU A 7 2.77 31.76 26.53
CA LEU A 7 1.65 31.12 25.81
C LEU A 7 1.02 29.87 26.47
N ALA A 8 1.60 29.35 27.55
CA ALA A 8 1.04 28.27 28.35
C ALA A 8 -0.05 28.75 29.33
N ASP A 9 0.03 29.97 29.87
CA ASP A 9 -0.97 30.52 30.80
C ASP A 9 -2.29 30.83 30.08
N ALA A 10 -2.23 31.28 28.82
CA ALA A 10 -3.41 31.56 28.01
C ALA A 10 -4.18 30.30 27.58
N LEU A 11 -3.59 29.10 27.70
CA LEU A 11 -4.26 27.83 27.41
C LEU A 11 -4.87 27.17 28.65
N LEU A 12 -4.50 27.62 29.84
CA LEU A 12 -5.04 27.15 31.12
C LEU A 12 -6.34 27.88 31.48
N ASP A 13 -6.44 29.19 31.19
CA ASP A 13 -7.67 29.96 31.37
C ASP A 13 -8.85 29.43 30.52
N ASP A 14 -8.58 28.87 29.34
CA ASP A 14 -9.62 28.31 28.44
C ASP A 14 -10.18 26.94 28.93
N LEU A 15 -9.58 26.31 29.95
CA LEU A 15 -10.04 25.03 30.51
C LEU A 15 -10.94 25.19 31.74
N ASP A 16 -10.86 26.31 32.46
CA ASP A 16 -11.71 26.59 33.62
C ASP A 16 -13.13 27.07 33.23
N ASP A 17 -13.33 27.54 32.00
CA ASP A 17 -14.64 28.00 31.48
C ASP A 17 -15.61 26.87 31.08
N LEU A 18 -15.23 25.59 31.25
CA LEU A 18 -16.07 24.43 30.91
C LEU A 18 -16.64 23.68 32.12
N SER A 19 -16.32 24.07 33.35
CA SER A 19 -16.82 23.38 34.56
C SER A 19 -18.13 23.90 35.14
N ASP A 20 -18.72 24.98 34.60
CA ASP A 20 -19.86 25.69 35.23
C ASP A 20 -21.24 25.39 34.61
N VAL A 21 -21.48 24.16 34.16
CA VAL A 21 -22.84 23.71 33.80
C VAL A 21 -23.21 22.44 34.56
N GLU A 22 -23.47 22.60 35.86
CA GLU A 22 -24.26 21.64 36.63
C GLU A 22 -25.77 21.84 36.35
N ASN A 23 -26.37 20.78 35.80
CA ASN A 23 -27.45 20.01 36.42
C ASN A 23 -28.82 20.70 36.69
N GLU A 24 -29.81 20.42 35.83
CA GLU A 24 -31.22 20.29 36.23
C GLU A 24 -31.91 19.18 35.42
N GLN A 25 -32.03 17.99 36.00
CA GLN A 25 -33.32 17.30 36.24
C GLN A 25 -33.11 15.89 36.86
N SER A 26 -33.46 15.83 38.16
CA SER A 26 -34.01 14.70 38.95
C SER A 26 -34.88 13.72 38.13
N SER A 27 -35.10 12.44 38.43
CA SER A 27 -34.99 11.50 39.58
C SER A 27 -35.41 10.12 38.98
N GLU A 28 -34.99 8.92 39.39
CA GLU A 28 -35.24 8.17 40.63
C GLU A 28 -34.45 6.84 40.60
N ASP A 29 -34.16 6.32 41.80
CA ASP A 29 -33.34 5.15 42.15
C ASP A 29 -33.81 3.78 41.64
N ALA A 30 -32.85 2.88 41.38
CA ALA A 30 -32.91 1.50 41.88
C ALA A 30 -31.52 0.81 41.82
N THR A 31 -30.90 0.68 42.99
CA THR A 31 -29.72 -0.14 43.28
C THR A 31 -29.90 -1.59 42.82
N TYR A 32 -28.96 -2.14 42.05
CA TYR A 32 -28.75 -3.60 41.98
C TYR A 32 -27.27 -3.96 42.13
N HIS A 33 -27.02 -4.57 43.29
CA HIS A 33 -25.99 -5.51 43.69
C HIS A 33 -25.17 -6.14 42.55
N ILE A 34 -23.84 -5.96 42.59
CA ILE A 34 -22.88 -6.73 41.80
C ILE A 34 -22.61 -8.05 42.56
N PRO A 35 -22.95 -9.23 42.02
CA PRO A 35 -22.56 -10.51 42.61
C PRO A 35 -21.07 -10.79 42.33
N PRO A 36 -20.37 -11.51 43.21
CA PRO A 36 -18.97 -11.84 43.05
C PRO A 36 -18.74 -12.89 41.94
N ASP A 37 -17.52 -12.86 41.40
CA ASP A 37 -16.92 -13.80 40.45
C ASP A 37 -17.27 -15.28 40.73
N GLU A 38 -18.13 -15.87 39.88
CA GLU A 38 -18.30 -17.33 39.76
C GLU A 38 -18.50 -17.76 38.29
N ALA A 39 -17.73 -17.18 37.36
CA ALA A 39 -17.69 -17.62 35.96
C ALA A 39 -16.28 -17.90 35.42
N ALA A 40 -15.27 -17.92 36.29
CA ALA A 40 -13.89 -18.29 35.94
C ALA A 40 -13.60 -19.80 36.10
N GLU A 41 -14.59 -20.61 36.45
CA GLU A 41 -14.47 -22.06 36.47
C GLU A 41 -15.42 -22.68 35.44
N LYS A 42 -14.86 -23.47 34.52
CA LYS A 42 -15.49 -24.13 33.35
C LYS A 42 -15.51 -23.36 32.04
N ALA A 43 -14.39 -22.71 31.71
CA ALA A 43 -13.94 -22.66 30.31
C ALA A 43 -12.84 -23.72 30.12
N THR A 44 -13.19 -25.00 30.30
CA THR A 44 -12.45 -26.05 29.61
C THR A 44 -12.69 -25.79 28.14
N VAL A 45 -11.71 -25.20 27.46
CA VAL A 45 -11.65 -25.21 26.00
C VAL A 45 -11.61 -26.68 25.64
N SER A 46 -12.78 -27.26 25.38
CA SER A 46 -12.87 -28.52 24.66
C SER A 46 -12.31 -28.20 23.29
N LEU A 47 -11.04 -28.53 23.10
CA LEU A 47 -10.52 -28.83 21.78
C LEU A 47 -11.45 -29.91 21.25
N ASP A 48 -12.43 -29.52 20.43
CA ASP A 48 -13.31 -30.43 19.72
C ASP A 48 -12.44 -31.26 18.78
N THR A 49 -11.84 -32.33 19.30
CA THR A 49 -11.06 -33.33 18.56
C THR A 49 -11.92 -34.12 17.59
N ASN A 50 -13.25 -33.99 17.69
CA ASN A 50 -14.22 -34.71 16.88
C ASN A 50 -14.47 -34.05 15.51
N GLY A 51 -13.89 -32.87 15.26
CA GLY A 51 -13.96 -32.15 13.98
C GLY A 51 -12.66 -32.19 13.17
N LEU A 52 -11.70 -33.06 13.51
CA LEU A 52 -10.58 -33.41 12.61
C LEU A 52 -11.11 -34.32 11.50
N GLU A 53 -12.03 -33.77 10.70
CA GLU A 53 -12.42 -34.34 9.41
C GLU A 53 -11.14 -34.53 8.60
N GLU A 54 -10.81 -35.80 8.32
CA GLU A 54 -9.70 -36.29 7.48
C GLU A 54 -8.64 -35.23 7.11
N ASN A 55 -7.58 -35.10 7.94
CA ASN A 55 -6.38 -34.30 7.60
C ASN A 55 -6.04 -34.52 6.13
N PHE A 56 -6.04 -33.47 5.32
CA PHE A 56 -5.90 -33.60 3.86
C PHE A 56 -4.56 -34.22 3.47
N VAL A 57 -3.54 -34.03 4.33
CA VAL A 57 -2.27 -34.76 4.35
C VAL A 57 -2.43 -36.28 4.28
N HIS A 58 -3.41 -36.82 5.01
CA HIS A 58 -3.71 -38.26 5.07
C HIS A 58 -4.72 -38.70 4.00
N SER A 59 -5.16 -37.78 3.14
CA SER A 59 -6.05 -38.11 2.04
C SER A 59 -5.35 -39.12 1.11
N LYS A 60 -6.03 -40.23 0.84
CA LYS A 60 -5.59 -41.25 -0.13
C LYS A 60 -5.25 -40.63 -1.48
N THR A 61 -5.91 -39.52 -1.84
CA THR A 61 -5.65 -38.80 -3.10
C THR A 61 -4.27 -38.17 -3.15
N LEU A 62 -3.83 -37.53 -2.06
CA LEU A 62 -2.52 -36.91 -1.96
C LEU A 62 -1.42 -37.96 -1.89
N GLN A 63 -1.61 -39.00 -1.08
CA GLN A 63 -0.62 -40.08 -0.95
C GLN A 63 -0.41 -40.84 -2.27
N ASN A 64 -1.49 -41.15 -2.99
CA ASN A 64 -1.38 -41.78 -4.32
C ASN A 64 -0.66 -40.86 -5.31
N HIS A 65 -0.89 -39.55 -5.25
CA HIS A 65 -0.23 -38.59 -6.11
C HIS A 65 1.26 -38.42 -5.77
N LEU A 66 1.62 -38.40 -4.49
CA LEU A 66 3.02 -38.40 -4.03
C LEU A 66 3.77 -39.66 -4.47
N LEU A 67 3.13 -40.84 -4.37
CA LEU A 67 3.71 -42.08 -4.89
C LEU A 67 3.92 -42.00 -6.42
N ALA A 68 2.98 -41.39 -7.15
CA ALA A 68 3.12 -41.17 -8.58
C ALA A 68 4.27 -40.19 -8.89
N ILE A 69 4.44 -39.12 -8.11
CA ILE A 69 5.56 -38.18 -8.23
C ILE A 69 6.90 -38.91 -8.03
N ARG A 70 7.02 -39.69 -6.94
CA ARG A 70 8.26 -40.38 -6.57
C ARG A 70 8.67 -41.46 -7.58
N SER A 71 7.70 -42.06 -8.26
CA SER A 71 7.92 -43.13 -9.23
C SER A 71 8.02 -42.66 -10.68
N SER A 72 7.77 -41.36 -10.97
CA SER A 72 7.69 -40.84 -12.33
C SER A 72 9.07 -40.65 -12.99
N PRO A 73 9.42 -41.45 -14.02
CA PRO A 73 10.65 -41.25 -14.80
C PRO A 73 10.53 -40.03 -15.73
N PRO A 74 11.63 -39.50 -16.29
CA PRO A 74 11.54 -38.38 -17.21
C PRO A 74 10.95 -38.73 -18.57
N ALA A 75 9.93 -37.97 -19.01
CA ALA A 75 9.26 -38.22 -20.28
C ALA A 75 10.19 -38.09 -21.48
N THR A 76 10.14 -39.12 -22.31
CA THR A 76 10.84 -39.23 -23.58
C THR A 76 9.86 -39.19 -24.75
N THR A 77 8.67 -39.76 -24.58
CA THR A 77 7.63 -39.85 -25.63
C THR A 77 6.60 -38.71 -25.55
N LYS A 78 5.79 -38.53 -26.61
CA LYS A 78 4.79 -37.46 -26.66
C LYS A 78 3.62 -37.71 -25.69
N GLU A 79 3.20 -38.96 -25.55
CA GLU A 79 2.13 -39.38 -24.64
C GLU A 79 2.56 -39.19 -23.17
N GLU A 80 3.83 -39.50 -22.85
CA GLU A 80 4.40 -39.22 -21.53
C GLU A 80 4.39 -37.72 -21.20
N ARG A 81 4.60 -36.83 -22.17
CA ARG A 81 4.55 -35.36 -21.95
C ARG A 81 3.16 -34.82 -21.68
N GLU A 82 2.12 -35.48 -22.20
CA GLU A 82 0.71 -35.14 -21.92
C GLU A 82 0.34 -35.63 -20.51
N SER A 83 0.73 -36.85 -20.15
CA SER A 83 0.58 -37.38 -18.79
C SER A 83 1.35 -36.55 -17.75
N GLU A 84 2.58 -36.12 -18.06
CA GLU A 84 3.37 -35.21 -17.21
C GLU A 84 2.66 -33.87 -17.03
N HIS A 85 2.06 -33.32 -18.10
CA HIS A 85 1.32 -32.06 -18.02
C HIS A 85 0.13 -32.19 -17.06
N GLU A 86 -0.64 -33.28 -17.15
CA GLU A 86 -1.74 -33.56 -16.24
C GLU A 86 -1.25 -33.71 -14.80
N MET A 87 -0.14 -34.42 -14.59
CA MET A 87 0.47 -34.60 -13.27
C MET A 87 0.92 -33.26 -12.66
N ILE A 88 1.52 -32.37 -13.45
CA ILE A 88 1.93 -31.02 -12.99
C ILE A 88 0.70 -30.14 -12.67
N VAL A 89 -0.35 -30.21 -13.48
CA VAL A 89 -1.59 -29.46 -13.20
C VAL A 89 -2.25 -29.97 -11.92
N GLN A 90 -2.28 -31.29 -11.70
CA GLN A 90 -2.75 -31.87 -10.44
C GLN A 90 -1.86 -31.45 -9.26
N SER A 91 -0.54 -31.48 -9.43
CA SER A 91 0.43 -31.02 -8.42
C SER A 91 0.15 -29.58 -7.99
N ASN A 92 -0.09 -28.67 -8.95
CA ASN A 92 -0.41 -27.27 -8.66
C ASN A 92 -1.74 -27.11 -7.91
N LYS A 93 -2.75 -27.92 -8.22
CA LYS A 93 -4.03 -27.92 -7.48
C LYS A 93 -3.82 -28.39 -6.04
N LEU A 94 -3.02 -29.44 -5.82
CA LEU A 94 -2.68 -29.94 -4.49
C LEU A 94 -1.85 -28.90 -3.70
N LEU A 95 -0.90 -28.22 -4.34
CA LEU A 95 -0.13 -27.12 -3.71
C LEU A 95 -1.03 -25.99 -3.22
N SER A 96 -2.05 -25.60 -4.00
CA SER A 96 -3.01 -24.58 -3.56
C SER A 96 -3.79 -25.05 -2.34
N ARG A 97 -4.26 -26.30 -2.32
CA ARG A 97 -4.98 -26.88 -1.18
C ARG A 97 -4.11 -26.99 0.07
N LEU A 98 -2.86 -27.43 -0.08
CA LEU A 98 -1.89 -27.47 1.02
C LEU A 98 -1.63 -26.07 1.59
N SER A 99 -1.64 -25.03 0.76
CA SER A 99 -1.49 -23.65 1.22
C SER A 99 -2.68 -23.20 2.05
N ASP A 100 -3.91 -23.58 1.67
CA ASP A 100 -5.12 -23.29 2.45
C ASP A 100 -5.13 -24.08 3.78
N GLU A 101 -4.75 -25.36 3.73
CA GLU A 101 -4.61 -26.20 4.93
C GLU A 101 -3.54 -25.68 5.89
N LEU A 102 -2.40 -25.19 5.37
CA LEU A 102 -1.35 -24.56 6.18
C LEU A 102 -1.88 -23.36 6.98
N VAL A 103 -2.77 -22.55 6.40
CA VAL A 103 -3.39 -21.42 7.10
C VAL A 103 -4.31 -21.90 8.22
N VAL A 104 -5.09 -22.96 7.97
CA VAL A 104 -5.97 -23.56 8.99
C VAL A 104 -5.14 -24.19 10.12
N ALA A 105 -4.13 -24.99 9.78
CA ALA A 105 -3.25 -25.66 10.74
C ALA A 105 -2.47 -24.66 11.59
N HIS A 106 -1.95 -23.59 10.99
CA HIS A 106 -1.33 -22.48 11.70
C HIS A 106 -2.31 -21.76 12.64
N GLY A 107 -3.56 -21.57 12.21
CA GLY A 107 -4.63 -21.04 13.06
C GLY A 107 -4.94 -21.96 14.26
N ASN A 108 -4.93 -23.27 14.06
CA ASN A 108 -5.13 -24.25 15.13
C ASN A 108 -3.95 -24.24 16.12
N LEU A 109 -2.72 -24.17 15.63
CA LEU A 109 -1.53 -24.06 16.47
C LEU A 109 -1.55 -22.78 17.32
N ARG A 110 -1.98 -21.66 16.74
CA ARG A 110 -2.17 -20.40 17.48
C ARG A 110 -3.19 -20.53 18.61
N ARG A 111 -4.35 -21.14 18.34
CA ARG A 111 -5.38 -21.37 19.37
C ARG A 111 -4.87 -22.28 20.48
N ALA A 112 -4.13 -23.33 20.15
CA ALA A 112 -3.55 -24.24 21.12
C ALA A 112 -2.50 -23.56 22.02
N TYR A 113 -1.71 -22.63 21.48
CA TYR A 113 -0.64 -21.94 22.23
C TYR A 113 -1.07 -20.63 22.91
N ALA A 114 -2.22 -20.06 22.51
CA ALA A 114 -2.75 -18.80 23.06
C ALA A 114 -2.88 -18.76 24.60
N PRO A 115 -3.25 -19.84 25.32
CA PRO A 115 -3.31 -19.82 26.78
C PRO A 115 -1.95 -19.56 27.45
N LYS A 116 -0.85 -19.93 26.79
CA LYS A 116 0.51 -19.74 27.29
C LYS A 116 1.14 -18.43 26.87
N PHE A 117 1.09 -18.12 25.58
CA PHE A 117 1.77 -16.93 25.07
C PHE A 117 0.99 -16.28 23.92
N PRO A 118 -0.03 -15.45 24.24
CA PRO A 118 -0.91 -14.85 23.24
C PRO A 118 -0.19 -13.82 22.34
N GLU A 119 0.82 -13.14 22.88
CA GLU A 119 1.59 -12.10 22.16
C GLU A 119 2.47 -12.66 21.03
N LEU A 120 2.76 -13.97 21.04
CA LEU A 120 3.62 -14.61 20.03
C LEU A 120 3.06 -14.47 18.61
N GLU A 121 1.73 -14.45 18.47
CA GLU A 121 1.06 -14.31 17.17
C GLU A 121 1.35 -12.95 16.51
N GLU A 122 1.40 -11.88 17.31
CA GLU A 122 1.64 -10.53 16.81
C GLU A 122 3.11 -10.35 16.40
N ILE A 123 4.02 -10.93 17.18
CA ILE A 123 5.47 -10.81 16.95
C ILE A 123 5.90 -11.64 15.74
N LEU A 124 5.37 -12.87 15.59
CA LEU A 124 5.73 -13.81 14.53
C LEU A 124 4.53 -14.12 13.62
N PRO A 125 4.30 -13.32 12.56
CA PRO A 125 3.23 -13.58 11.61
C PRO A 125 3.52 -14.75 10.65
N ASN A 126 4.79 -15.14 10.46
CA ASN A 126 5.18 -16.21 9.54
C ASN A 126 4.89 -17.61 10.15
N PRO A 127 4.13 -18.48 9.47
CA PRO A 127 3.82 -19.83 9.96
C PRO A 127 5.06 -20.68 10.31
N ILE A 128 6.08 -20.65 9.44
CA ILE A 128 7.29 -21.48 9.59
C ILE A 128 8.11 -21.05 10.81
N LEU A 129 8.22 -19.74 11.05
CA LEU A 129 8.96 -19.22 12.19
C LEU A 129 8.19 -19.44 13.49
N TYR A 130 6.86 -19.32 13.44
CA TYR A 130 6.00 -19.52 14.59
C TYR A 130 6.03 -20.98 15.07
N THR A 131 5.94 -21.97 14.17
CA THR A 131 5.98 -23.40 14.54
C THR A 131 7.30 -23.76 15.20
N LYS A 132 8.42 -23.33 14.62
CA LYS A 132 9.76 -23.53 15.19
C LYS A 132 9.89 -22.86 16.56
N ALA A 133 9.41 -21.62 16.71
CA ALA A 133 9.44 -20.91 17.98
C ALA A 133 8.60 -21.61 19.06
N VAL A 134 7.40 -22.07 18.74
CA VAL A 134 6.53 -22.81 19.66
C VAL A 134 7.20 -24.11 20.12
N ARG A 135 7.83 -24.85 19.20
CA ARG A 135 8.54 -26.09 19.52
C ARG A 135 9.72 -25.88 20.45
N VAL A 136 10.47 -24.80 20.21
CA VAL A 136 11.67 -24.44 20.96
C VAL A 136 11.32 -23.87 22.35
N ILE A 137 10.27 -23.04 22.46
CA ILE A 137 9.84 -22.44 23.73
C ILE A 137 9.07 -23.45 24.61
N GLY A 138 8.23 -24.30 24.01
CA GLY A 138 7.50 -25.36 24.73
C GLY A 138 6.75 -24.82 25.94
N ASN A 139 7.07 -25.31 27.15
CA ASN A 139 6.52 -24.82 28.43
C ASN A 139 7.50 -23.96 29.24
N GLU A 140 8.67 -23.62 28.70
CA GLU A 140 9.67 -22.82 29.41
C GLU A 140 9.15 -21.41 29.69
N THR A 141 9.42 -20.91 30.90
CA THR A 141 9.06 -19.54 31.35
C THR A 141 10.19 -18.55 31.11
N ASP A 142 11.43 -19.02 31.17
CA ASP A 142 12.62 -18.19 30.96
C ASP A 142 13.13 -18.34 29.53
N ILE A 143 12.79 -17.36 28.70
CA ILE A 143 13.24 -17.30 27.29
C ILE A 143 14.77 -17.21 27.21
N ALA A 144 15.46 -16.72 28.26
CA ALA A 144 16.90 -16.55 28.22
C ALA A 144 17.66 -17.87 28.07
N LYS A 145 17.11 -18.98 28.57
CA LYS A 145 17.70 -20.33 28.44
C LYS A 145 17.64 -20.87 27.02
N VAL A 146 16.68 -20.37 26.25
CA VAL A 146 16.34 -20.88 24.92
C VAL A 146 16.87 -19.96 23.81
N ASN A 147 17.46 -18.82 24.19
CA ASN A 147 17.98 -17.81 23.27
C ASN A 147 18.93 -18.37 22.21
N ASP A 148 19.79 -19.33 22.56
CA ASP A 148 20.75 -19.91 21.61
C ASP A 148 20.03 -20.65 20.47
N ALA A 149 19.01 -21.45 20.79
CA ALA A 149 18.20 -22.16 19.79
C ALA A 149 17.31 -21.19 18.97
N LEU A 150 16.86 -20.09 19.57
CA LEU A 150 16.09 -19.06 18.86
C LEU A 150 16.94 -18.23 17.89
N ASN A 151 18.24 -18.06 18.18
CA ASN A 151 19.18 -17.33 17.33
C ASN A 151 19.40 -18.00 15.96
N ASP A 152 19.17 -19.31 15.84
CA ASP A 152 19.36 -20.04 14.59
C ASP A 152 18.40 -19.60 13.46
N PHE A 153 17.22 -19.08 13.82
CA PHE A 153 16.18 -18.77 12.84
C PHE A 153 15.49 -17.40 13.03
N LEU A 154 15.72 -16.69 14.14
CA LEU A 154 15.15 -15.36 14.39
C LEU A 154 16.21 -14.26 14.35
N ASN A 155 15.79 -13.05 13.94
CA ASN A 155 16.66 -11.88 13.99
C ASN A 155 16.78 -11.35 15.41
N SER A 156 17.91 -10.71 15.76
CA SER A 156 18.14 -10.14 17.10
C SER A 156 17.02 -9.19 17.55
N ASN A 157 16.46 -8.38 16.65
CA ASN A 157 15.33 -7.51 16.96
C ASN A 157 14.08 -8.29 17.39
N GLN A 158 13.78 -9.41 16.72
CA GLN A 158 12.63 -10.25 17.06
C GLN A 158 12.83 -10.94 18.41
N ILE A 159 14.07 -11.36 18.71
CA ILE A 159 14.43 -11.99 19.99
C ILE A 159 14.27 -11.01 21.14
N ILE A 160 14.72 -9.76 20.99
CA ILE A 160 14.52 -8.73 22.02
C ILE A 160 13.03 -8.50 22.27
N THR A 161 12.22 -8.38 21.20
CA THR A 161 10.76 -8.23 21.35
C THR A 161 10.13 -9.45 22.04
N LEU A 162 10.55 -10.67 21.69
CA LEU A 162 10.09 -11.90 22.33
C LEU A 162 10.49 -11.99 23.80
N SER A 163 11.71 -11.59 24.16
CA SER A 163 12.20 -11.60 25.53
C SER A 163 11.46 -10.59 26.41
N ILE A 164 11.16 -9.41 25.88
CA ILE A 164 10.35 -8.39 26.56
C ILE A 164 8.92 -8.92 26.74
N ALA A 165 8.29 -9.39 25.66
CA ALA A 165 6.94 -9.95 25.65
C ALA A 165 6.80 -11.14 26.59
N GLY A 166 7.78 -12.05 26.61
CA GLY A 166 7.80 -13.18 27.53
C GLY A 166 8.00 -12.79 28.98
N SER A 167 8.68 -11.67 29.27
CA SER A 167 8.82 -11.16 30.63
C SER A 167 7.53 -10.48 31.12
N THR A 168 6.71 -9.94 30.22
CA THR A 168 5.44 -9.28 30.54
C THR A 168 4.22 -10.15 30.28
N THR A 169 4.40 -11.41 29.90
CA THR A 169 3.29 -12.25 29.46
C THR A 169 2.35 -12.59 30.62
N SER A 170 1.05 -12.51 30.36
CA SER A 170 -0.02 -12.83 31.30
C SER A 170 -0.50 -14.29 31.21
N GLY A 171 0.18 -15.14 30.44
CA GLY A 171 -0.25 -16.52 30.19
C GLY A 171 0.02 -17.50 31.33
N ARG A 172 -0.52 -18.71 31.20
CA ARG A 172 -0.33 -19.83 32.15
C ARG A 172 0.49 -20.96 31.53
N PRO A 173 1.21 -21.77 32.32
CA PRO A 173 1.79 -23.00 31.80
C PRO A 173 0.70 -23.95 31.29
N LEU A 174 1.02 -24.68 30.23
CA LEU A 174 0.13 -25.68 29.62
C LEU A 174 0.20 -26.98 30.42
N ASN A 175 -0.92 -27.70 30.46
CA ASN A 175 -0.97 -29.07 30.99
C ASN A 175 -0.27 -30.04 30.04
N GLU A 176 0.16 -31.20 30.54
CA GLU A 176 0.89 -32.18 29.73
C GLU A 176 0.07 -32.70 28.53
N THR A 177 -1.24 -32.86 28.69
CA THR A 177 -2.16 -33.21 27.58
C THR A 177 -2.34 -32.07 26.57
N GLU A 178 -2.35 -30.81 27.02
CA GLU A 178 -2.41 -29.63 26.15
C GLU A 178 -1.08 -29.47 25.38
N LEU A 179 0.04 -29.83 26.01
CA LEU A 179 1.37 -29.78 25.43
C LEU A 179 1.58 -30.89 24.39
N GLU A 180 1.10 -32.10 24.65
CA GLU A 180 1.13 -33.19 23.68
C GLU A 180 0.28 -32.89 22.44
N THR A 181 -0.92 -32.32 22.63
CA THR A 181 -1.76 -31.87 21.50
C THR A 181 -1.10 -30.72 20.73
N LEU A 182 -0.45 -29.77 21.41
CA LEU A 182 0.33 -28.70 20.78
C LEU A 182 1.44 -29.23 19.88
N PHE A 183 2.24 -30.20 20.35
CA PHE A 183 3.30 -30.80 19.56
C PHE A 183 2.75 -31.63 18.39
N SER A 184 1.66 -32.38 18.58
CA SER A 184 1.00 -33.10 17.50
C SER A 184 0.51 -32.17 16.38
N VAL A 185 -0.05 -31.01 16.73
CA VAL A 185 -0.45 -29.98 15.75
C VAL A 185 0.78 -29.36 15.09
N ALA A 186 1.86 -29.12 15.84
CA ALA A 186 3.11 -28.58 15.28
C ALA A 186 3.76 -29.55 14.28
N ASP A 187 3.80 -30.85 14.59
CA ASP A 187 4.30 -31.90 13.69
C ASP A 187 3.45 -31.98 12.41
N SER A 188 2.13 -31.83 12.53
CA SER A 188 1.22 -31.79 11.37
C SER A 188 1.54 -30.60 10.43
N VAL A 189 1.88 -29.43 10.99
CA VAL A 189 2.29 -28.26 10.19
C VAL A 189 3.63 -28.50 9.48
N GLU A 190 4.60 -29.10 10.17
CA GLU A 190 5.89 -29.45 9.56
C GLU A 190 5.73 -30.50 8.45
N GLU A 191 4.85 -31.49 8.62
CA GLU A 191 4.52 -32.47 7.59
C GLU A 191 3.97 -31.79 6.33
N ILE A 192 3.00 -30.86 6.47
CA ILE A 192 2.45 -30.07 5.35
C ILE A 192 3.56 -29.31 4.63
N LEU A 193 4.46 -28.65 5.38
CA LEU A 193 5.57 -27.89 4.80
C LEU A 193 6.53 -28.79 4.03
N SER A 194 6.87 -29.96 4.58
CA SER A 194 7.76 -30.93 3.91
C SER A 194 7.17 -31.46 2.59
N ILE A 195 5.86 -31.76 2.59
CA ILE A 195 5.14 -32.20 1.39
C ILE A 195 5.07 -31.07 0.36
N GLN A 196 4.86 -29.83 0.80
CA GLN A 196 4.86 -28.67 -0.07
C GLN A 196 6.23 -28.47 -0.74
N GLU A 197 7.32 -28.63 0.00
CA GLU A 197 8.69 -28.60 -0.53
C GLU A 197 8.94 -29.72 -1.54
N GLU A 198 8.49 -30.94 -1.26
CA GLU A 198 8.63 -32.08 -2.19
C GLU A 198 7.89 -31.83 -3.52
N ILE A 199 6.63 -31.39 -3.47
CA ILE A 199 5.82 -31.13 -4.67
C ILE A 199 6.37 -29.92 -5.43
N THR A 200 6.83 -28.88 -4.75
CA THR A 200 7.43 -27.71 -5.43
C THR A 200 8.72 -28.11 -6.14
N HIS A 201 9.61 -28.87 -5.51
CA HIS A 201 10.83 -29.36 -6.16
C HIS A 201 10.52 -30.23 -7.40
N PHE A 202 9.50 -31.09 -7.32
CA PHE A 202 9.03 -31.86 -8.47
C PHE A 202 8.56 -30.97 -9.62
N VAL A 203 7.72 -29.97 -9.33
CA VAL A 203 7.23 -29.03 -10.36
C VAL A 203 8.38 -28.21 -10.96
N GLU A 204 9.35 -27.78 -10.14
CA GLU A 204 10.54 -27.05 -10.60
C GLU A 204 11.39 -27.86 -11.57
N ALA A 205 11.67 -29.12 -11.24
CA ALA A 205 12.46 -30.01 -12.11
C ALA A 205 11.79 -30.28 -13.47
N ARG A 206 10.45 -30.20 -13.53
CA ARG A 206 9.65 -30.44 -14.74
C ARG A 206 9.22 -29.17 -15.48
N MET A 207 9.48 -27.99 -14.91
CA MET A 207 8.96 -26.73 -15.44
C MET A 207 9.59 -26.37 -16.78
N GLU A 208 10.84 -26.75 -17.05
CA GLU A 208 11.49 -26.52 -18.34
C GLU A 208 10.80 -27.28 -19.48
N GLY A 209 10.28 -28.47 -19.20
CA GLY A 209 9.50 -29.25 -20.15
C GLY A 209 8.14 -28.62 -20.44
N LEU A 210 7.51 -28.01 -19.43
CA LEU A 210 6.18 -27.39 -19.54
C LEU A 210 6.23 -26.00 -20.19
N ALA A 211 7.06 -25.11 -19.66
CA ALA A 211 7.13 -23.70 -20.02
C ALA A 211 8.59 -23.23 -20.17
N PRO A 212 9.27 -23.66 -21.26
CA PRO A 212 10.70 -23.39 -21.44
C PRO A 212 11.00 -21.90 -21.60
N SER A 213 10.11 -21.12 -22.24
CA SER A 213 10.35 -19.69 -22.45
C SER A 213 10.21 -18.90 -21.15
N ILE A 214 9.21 -19.25 -20.31
CA ILE A 214 9.05 -18.64 -18.98
C ILE A 214 10.29 -18.93 -18.13
N CYS A 215 10.74 -20.19 -18.09
CA CYS A 215 11.94 -20.60 -17.35
C CYS A 215 13.18 -19.84 -17.81
N ALA A 216 13.39 -19.71 -19.12
CA ALA A 216 14.52 -18.96 -19.66
C ALA A 216 14.51 -17.47 -19.28
N LEU A 217 13.35 -16.88 -19.01
CA LEU A 217 13.23 -15.48 -18.61
C LEU A 217 13.49 -15.28 -17.12
N ILE A 218 12.74 -15.97 -16.25
CA ILE A 218 12.71 -15.71 -14.79
C ILE A 218 13.33 -16.82 -13.93
N GLY A 219 13.64 -17.98 -14.51
CA GLY A 219 14.14 -19.17 -13.80
C GLY A 219 13.03 -20.16 -13.42
N PRO A 220 13.37 -21.45 -13.27
CA PRO A 220 12.38 -22.52 -13.05
C PRO A 220 11.67 -22.40 -11.69
N SER A 221 12.38 -22.04 -10.61
CA SER A 221 11.79 -21.89 -9.28
C SER A 221 10.73 -20.79 -9.20
N LEU A 222 11.04 -19.62 -9.78
CA LEU A 222 10.08 -18.52 -9.84
C LEU A 222 8.91 -18.84 -10.78
N ALA A 223 9.17 -19.55 -11.89
CA ALA A 223 8.12 -19.99 -12.80
C ALA A 223 7.14 -20.95 -12.12
N ALA A 224 7.63 -21.96 -11.41
CA ALA A 224 6.83 -22.91 -10.64
C ALA A 224 5.91 -22.21 -9.64
N ARG A 225 6.47 -21.34 -8.80
CA ARG A 225 5.69 -20.58 -7.80
C ARG A 225 4.64 -19.68 -8.44
N MET A 226 4.98 -18.97 -9.52
CA MET A 226 4.05 -18.05 -10.20
C MET A 226 2.91 -18.78 -10.93
N ILE A 227 3.22 -19.91 -11.58
CA ILE A 227 2.22 -20.74 -12.27
C ILE A 227 1.33 -21.47 -11.26
N GLY A 228 1.91 -21.96 -10.16
CA GLY A 228 1.17 -22.56 -9.04
C GLY A 228 0.14 -21.60 -8.46
N LEU A 229 0.55 -20.36 -8.16
CA LEU A 229 -0.35 -19.32 -7.66
C LEU A 229 -1.44 -18.90 -8.66
N ALA A 230 -1.16 -18.98 -9.95
CA ALA A 230 -2.16 -18.70 -10.98
C ALA A 230 -3.13 -19.87 -11.21
N GLY A 231 -2.83 -21.07 -10.70
CA GLY A 231 -3.63 -22.28 -10.93
C GLY A 231 -3.36 -22.95 -12.27
N GLY A 232 -2.16 -22.78 -12.85
CA GLY A 232 -1.73 -23.41 -14.10
C GLY A 232 -1.40 -22.43 -15.23
N LEU A 233 -0.91 -22.96 -16.37
CA LEU A 233 -0.40 -22.15 -17.48
C LEU A 233 -1.50 -21.36 -18.21
N GLN A 234 -2.68 -21.95 -18.37
CA GLN A 234 -3.82 -21.30 -19.03
C GLN A 234 -4.34 -20.05 -18.26
N PRO A 235 -4.64 -20.12 -16.95
CA PRO A 235 -5.01 -18.92 -16.21
C PRO A 235 -3.85 -17.92 -16.16
N PHE A 236 -2.59 -18.39 -16.04
CA PHE A 236 -1.41 -17.52 -16.04
C PHE A 236 -1.30 -16.64 -17.30
N SER A 237 -1.60 -17.18 -18.50
CA SER A 237 -1.53 -16.42 -19.76
C SER A 237 -2.59 -15.31 -19.89
N LYS A 238 -3.72 -15.46 -19.18
CA LYS A 238 -4.81 -14.48 -19.12
C LYS A 238 -4.52 -13.31 -18.17
N ILE A 239 -3.62 -13.50 -17.19
CA ILE A 239 -3.29 -12.46 -16.21
C ILE A 239 -2.57 -11.28 -16.90
N PRO A 240 -3.00 -10.02 -16.67
CA PRO A 240 -2.31 -8.86 -17.23
C PRO A 240 -0.99 -8.59 -16.50
N ALA A 241 -0.04 -7.94 -17.19
CA ALA A 241 1.29 -7.65 -16.66
C ALA A 241 1.30 -6.87 -15.32
N CYS A 242 0.33 -5.99 -15.09
CA CYS A 242 0.20 -5.26 -13.83
C CYS A 242 -0.11 -6.16 -12.64
N ASN A 243 -0.87 -7.24 -12.85
CA ASN A 243 -1.24 -8.19 -11.80
C ASN A 243 -0.09 -9.18 -11.56
N LEU A 244 0.63 -9.58 -12.62
CA LEU A 244 1.86 -10.38 -12.48
C LEU A 244 2.93 -9.68 -11.63
N GLN A 245 2.97 -8.34 -11.66
CA GLN A 245 3.90 -7.56 -10.85
C GLN A 245 3.69 -7.76 -9.32
N VAL A 246 2.44 -7.94 -8.90
CA VAL A 246 2.03 -8.00 -7.48
C VAL A 246 1.65 -9.41 -7.04
N LEU A 247 1.78 -10.41 -7.92
CA LEU A 247 1.41 -11.79 -7.64
C LEU A 247 2.29 -12.35 -6.51
N GLY A 248 1.65 -12.97 -5.51
CA GLY A 248 2.34 -13.50 -4.33
C GLY A 248 2.80 -12.42 -3.34
N GLN A 249 2.30 -11.17 -3.45
CA GLN A 249 2.54 -10.17 -2.42
C GLN A 249 1.76 -10.55 -1.14
N HIS A 250 2.47 -10.73 -0.02
CA HIS A 250 1.81 -10.94 1.27
C HIS A 250 0.84 -9.78 1.61
N VAL A 251 -0.34 -10.15 2.12
CA VAL A 251 -1.37 -9.20 2.55
C VAL A 251 -0.78 -8.29 3.61
N ARG A 252 -0.84 -6.98 3.38
CA ARG A 252 -0.42 -5.97 4.35
C ARG A 252 -1.64 -5.49 5.11
N THR A 253 -1.84 -6.01 6.32
CA THR A 253 -2.85 -5.50 7.25
C THR A 253 -2.50 -4.07 7.65
N SER A 254 -3.52 -3.22 7.83
CA SER A 254 -3.43 -1.81 8.19
C SER A 254 -2.55 -1.57 9.43
N ALA A 255 -2.58 -2.49 10.40
CA ALA A 255 -1.75 -2.44 11.60
C ALA A 255 -0.23 -2.43 11.31
N ILE A 256 0.21 -3.13 10.26
CA ILE A 256 1.63 -3.22 9.84
C ILE A 256 2.05 -1.96 9.06
N GLN A 257 1.11 -1.13 8.59
CA GLN A 257 1.41 0.09 7.83
C GLN A 257 1.87 1.23 8.75
N SER A 258 1.39 1.28 9.99
CA SER A 258 1.66 2.37 10.94
C SER A 258 3.13 2.44 11.38
N THR A 259 3.84 1.31 11.40
CA THR A 259 5.24 1.23 11.86
C THR A 259 6.27 1.27 10.72
N ARG A 260 5.86 1.10 9.46
CA ARG A 260 6.76 1.01 8.28
C ARG A 260 6.73 2.23 7.36
N VAL A 261 6.33 3.40 7.87
CA VAL A 261 6.30 4.65 7.10
C VAL A 261 7.73 5.17 6.77
N LEU A 262 8.78 4.63 7.40
CA LEU A 262 10.15 5.16 7.31
C LEU A 262 11.15 4.31 6.50
N SER A 263 10.82 3.10 6.05
CA SER A 263 11.80 2.22 5.39
C SER A 263 11.29 1.69 4.05
N ASN A 264 11.61 2.39 2.94
CA ASN A 264 11.57 1.88 1.55
C ASN A 264 10.57 0.75 1.30
N ALA A 265 9.33 0.93 1.75
CA ALA A 265 8.39 -0.18 1.79
C ALA A 265 8.16 -0.56 0.33
N LYS A 266 8.53 -1.79 -0.01
CA LYS A 266 8.53 -2.39 -1.34
C LYS A 266 7.09 -2.48 -1.87
N HIS A 267 6.41 -1.36 -2.12
CA HIS A 267 5.02 -1.30 -2.55
C HIS A 267 4.91 -1.93 -3.93
N HIS A 268 3.92 -2.81 -4.12
CA HIS A 268 3.66 -3.50 -5.38
C HIS A 268 4.81 -4.41 -5.83
N GLN A 269 5.41 -5.13 -4.87
CA GLN A 269 6.42 -6.16 -5.13
C GLN A 269 5.84 -7.51 -4.72
N GLY A 270 5.60 -8.37 -5.70
CA GLY A 270 5.32 -9.78 -5.51
C GLY A 270 6.57 -10.65 -5.62
N ILE A 271 6.38 -11.95 -5.83
CA ILE A 271 7.46 -12.96 -5.96
C ILE A 271 8.43 -12.61 -7.10
N LEU A 272 7.95 -11.95 -8.15
CA LEU A 272 8.78 -11.51 -9.27
C LEU A 272 9.91 -10.54 -8.87
N ALA A 273 9.83 -9.90 -7.69
CA ALA A 273 10.90 -9.06 -7.17
C ALA A 273 12.14 -9.86 -6.71
N GLU A 274 11.99 -11.18 -6.49
CA GLU A 274 13.09 -12.11 -6.22
C GLU A 274 13.85 -12.50 -7.47
N CYS A 275 13.34 -12.14 -8.66
CA CYS A 275 14.01 -12.44 -9.92
C CYS A 275 15.42 -11.83 -9.95
N ASP A 276 16.39 -12.65 -10.31
CA ASP A 276 17.80 -12.30 -10.46
C ASP A 276 18.01 -11.02 -11.31
N LEU A 277 17.29 -10.90 -12.43
CA LEU A 277 17.32 -9.72 -13.29
C LEU A 277 16.93 -8.42 -12.56
N VAL A 278 16.00 -8.51 -11.60
CA VAL A 278 15.54 -7.37 -10.80
C VAL A 278 16.48 -7.11 -9.63
N GLN A 279 16.95 -8.16 -8.95
CA GLN A 279 17.85 -8.05 -7.80
C GLN A 279 19.22 -7.46 -8.17
N ARG A 280 19.74 -7.78 -9.36
CA ARG A 280 20.97 -7.17 -9.90
C ARG A 280 20.86 -5.67 -10.12
N CYS A 281 19.66 -5.12 -10.26
CA CYS A 281 19.47 -3.69 -10.50
C CYS A 281 19.56 -2.87 -9.19
N PRO A 282 20.08 -1.63 -9.25
CA PRO A 282 20.05 -0.69 -8.12
C PRO A 282 18.62 -0.44 -7.62
N ILE A 283 18.44 -0.23 -6.31
CA ILE A 283 17.13 -0.09 -5.63
C ILE A 283 16.24 0.97 -6.31
N ALA A 284 16.82 2.08 -6.78
CA ALA A 284 16.10 3.14 -7.49
C ALA A 284 15.44 2.66 -8.81
N LEU A 285 16.06 1.70 -9.50
CA LEU A 285 15.60 1.16 -10.78
C LEU A 285 14.78 -0.13 -10.63
N GLN A 286 14.86 -0.83 -9.49
CA GLN A 286 14.16 -2.10 -9.26
C GLN A 286 12.67 -2.04 -9.59
N LYS A 287 11.97 -0.96 -9.21
CA LYS A 287 10.53 -0.80 -9.53
C LYS A 287 10.26 -0.70 -11.03
N LYS A 288 11.17 -0.04 -11.78
CA LYS A 288 11.07 0.10 -13.23
C LYS A 288 11.42 -1.22 -13.93
N ALA A 289 12.44 -1.92 -13.42
CA ALA A 289 12.86 -3.25 -13.88
C ALA A 289 11.74 -4.28 -13.68
N LEU A 290 11.16 -4.36 -12.49
CA LEU A 290 10.04 -5.24 -12.17
C LEU A 290 8.88 -5.10 -13.16
N LYS A 291 8.50 -3.87 -13.52
CA LYS A 291 7.46 -3.60 -14.52
C LYS A 291 7.84 -4.10 -15.91
N ALA A 292 9.09 -3.91 -16.32
CA ALA A 292 9.58 -4.37 -17.61
C ALA A 292 9.63 -5.91 -17.68
N VAL A 293 10.10 -6.57 -16.62
CA VAL A 293 10.09 -8.04 -16.51
C VAL A 293 8.66 -8.56 -16.55
N ALA A 294 7.74 -8.00 -15.76
CA ALA A 294 6.34 -8.44 -15.73
C ALA A 294 5.65 -8.29 -17.10
N ALA A 295 5.97 -7.23 -17.84
CA ALA A 295 5.44 -7.02 -19.20
C ALA A 295 5.94 -8.09 -20.18
N LYS A 296 7.24 -8.43 -20.14
CA LYS A 296 7.79 -9.49 -20.99
C LYS A 296 7.33 -10.87 -20.56
N LEU A 297 7.23 -11.11 -19.27
CA LEU A 297 6.70 -12.35 -18.71
C LEU A 297 5.26 -12.63 -19.19
N ALA A 298 4.40 -11.62 -19.23
CA ALA A 298 3.04 -11.77 -19.77
C ALA A 298 3.02 -12.19 -21.25
N LEU A 299 3.95 -11.68 -22.07
CA LEU A 299 4.06 -12.06 -23.47
C LEU A 299 4.57 -13.50 -23.61
N VAL A 300 5.62 -13.83 -22.88
CA VAL A 300 6.22 -15.17 -22.84
C VAL A 300 5.22 -16.22 -22.38
N ALA A 301 4.43 -15.92 -21.34
CA ALA A 301 3.39 -16.80 -20.85
C ALA A 301 2.34 -17.14 -21.92
N ARG A 302 1.97 -16.17 -22.75
CA ARG A 302 1.04 -16.38 -23.86
C ARG A 302 1.69 -17.18 -25.00
N CYS A 303 2.97 -16.96 -25.28
CA CYS A 303 3.71 -17.76 -26.26
C CYS A 303 3.77 -19.23 -25.85
N ASP A 304 4.14 -19.51 -24.59
CA ASP A 304 4.22 -20.89 -24.09
C ASP A 304 2.84 -21.56 -24.06
N PHE A 305 1.79 -20.83 -23.65
CA PHE A 305 0.42 -21.36 -23.72
C PHE A 305 -0.01 -21.72 -25.15
N VAL A 306 0.24 -20.84 -26.13
CA VAL A 306 -0.09 -21.11 -27.54
C VAL A 306 0.70 -22.29 -28.10
N ASN A 307 1.97 -22.46 -27.69
CA ASN A 307 2.78 -23.60 -28.12
C ASN A 307 2.22 -24.93 -27.59
N VAL A 308 1.73 -24.94 -26.35
CA VAL A 308 1.06 -26.11 -25.76
C VAL A 308 -0.27 -26.39 -26.44
N ASP A 309 -1.13 -25.38 -26.61
CA ASP A 309 -2.48 -25.50 -27.19
C ASP A 309 -2.47 -25.91 -28.67
N ALA A 310 -1.56 -25.35 -29.46
CA ALA A 310 -1.41 -25.69 -30.88
C ALA A 310 -0.53 -26.92 -31.15
N GLY A 311 0.01 -27.57 -30.10
CA GLY A 311 0.91 -28.73 -30.23
C GLY A 311 2.22 -28.46 -30.96
N ARG A 312 2.71 -27.21 -30.96
CA ARG A 312 3.99 -26.82 -31.59
C ARG A 312 5.17 -27.25 -30.72
N SER A 313 6.36 -27.32 -31.33
CA SER A 313 7.60 -27.59 -30.57
C SER A 313 7.85 -26.52 -29.51
N ARG A 314 7.95 -26.95 -28.25
CA ARG A 314 8.22 -26.08 -27.10
C ARG A 314 9.67 -25.61 -27.19
N THR A 315 9.88 -24.30 -27.38
CA THR A 315 11.21 -23.74 -27.64
C THR A 315 11.48 -22.56 -26.72
N ALA A 316 12.66 -22.50 -26.08
CA ALA A 316 13.04 -21.42 -25.16
C ALA A 316 13.47 -20.10 -25.84
N SER A 317 13.53 -20.06 -27.18
CA SER A 317 14.08 -18.95 -27.97
C SER A 317 13.46 -17.58 -27.64
N ALA A 318 12.12 -17.54 -27.49
CA ALA A 318 11.42 -16.30 -27.13
C ALA A 318 11.83 -15.78 -25.74
N GLY A 319 12.02 -16.69 -24.77
CA GLY A 319 12.48 -16.36 -23.42
C GLY A 319 13.88 -15.76 -23.43
N HIS A 320 14.83 -16.40 -24.13
CA HIS A 320 16.20 -15.90 -24.27
C HIS A 320 16.27 -14.54 -24.98
N SER A 321 15.50 -14.36 -26.06
CA SER A 321 15.46 -13.09 -26.79
C SER A 321 14.97 -11.95 -25.90
N PHE A 322 13.92 -12.16 -25.11
CA PHE A 322 13.40 -11.12 -24.21
C PHE A 322 14.28 -10.90 -22.99
N ARG A 323 14.95 -11.95 -22.49
CA ARG A 323 15.94 -11.79 -21.43
C ARG A 323 17.08 -10.88 -21.88
N HIS A 324 17.64 -11.13 -23.06
CA HIS A 324 18.69 -10.29 -23.64
C HIS A 324 18.22 -8.85 -23.88
N GLU A 325 16.99 -8.65 -24.37
CA GLU A 325 16.41 -7.29 -24.52
C GLU A 325 16.28 -6.55 -23.18
N LEU A 326 15.95 -7.27 -22.10
CA LEU A 326 15.85 -6.70 -20.75
C LEU A 326 17.23 -6.37 -20.18
N GLU A 327 18.21 -7.26 -20.34
CA GLU A 327 19.59 -7.04 -19.91
C GLU A 327 20.17 -5.76 -20.56
N GLN A 328 20.03 -5.63 -21.89
CA GLN A 328 20.45 -4.42 -22.60
C GLN A 328 19.73 -3.14 -22.11
N LYS A 329 18.43 -3.24 -21.82
CA LYS A 329 17.66 -2.11 -21.28
C LYS A 329 18.11 -1.72 -19.88
N PHE A 330 18.48 -2.69 -19.06
CA PHE A 330 18.91 -2.45 -17.68
C PHE A 330 20.30 -1.86 -17.64
N GLU A 331 21.21 -2.32 -18.51
CA GLU A 331 22.52 -1.71 -18.72
C GLU A 331 22.38 -0.25 -19.15
N LYS A 332 21.54 0.02 -20.16
CA LYS A 332 21.27 1.38 -20.63
C LYS A 332 20.65 2.31 -19.56
N TRP A 333 19.91 1.77 -18.59
CA TRP A 333 19.39 2.58 -17.48
C TRP A 333 20.41 2.88 -16.40
N GLN A 334 21.48 2.08 -16.32
CA GLN A 334 22.59 2.30 -15.40
C GLN A 334 23.62 3.27 -15.98
N GLU A 335 23.66 3.44 -17.31
CA GLU A 335 24.44 4.49 -17.95
C GLU A 335 24.05 5.87 -17.38
N PRO A 336 25.02 6.67 -16.90
CA PRO A 336 24.73 8.01 -16.43
C PRO A 336 24.25 8.89 -17.57
N ASP A 337 23.32 9.80 -17.27
CA ASP A 337 22.88 10.81 -18.24
C ASP A 337 24.09 11.61 -18.73
N LYS A 338 24.14 11.86 -20.05
CA LYS A 338 25.21 12.67 -20.64
C LYS A 338 25.22 14.04 -19.96
N ALA A 339 26.39 14.48 -19.54
CA ALA A 339 26.57 15.78 -18.90
C ALA A 339 25.94 16.87 -19.76
N GLN A 340 25.11 17.72 -19.14
CA GLN A 340 24.51 18.83 -19.85
C GLN A 340 25.62 19.77 -20.32
N THR A 341 25.70 19.99 -21.63
CA THR A 341 26.59 21.01 -22.18
C THR A 341 26.16 22.37 -21.66
N LEU A 342 27.09 23.19 -21.19
CA LEU A 342 26.81 24.56 -20.76
C LEU A 342 26.17 25.33 -21.92
N LYS A 343 24.86 25.57 -21.82
CA LYS A 343 24.15 26.36 -22.82
C LYS A 343 24.54 27.83 -22.62
N ALA A 344 25.26 28.39 -23.58
CA ALA A 344 25.62 29.80 -23.56
C ALA A 344 24.36 30.66 -23.40
N LEU A 345 24.46 31.67 -22.54
CA LEU A 345 23.40 32.66 -22.40
C LEU A 345 23.10 33.28 -23.78
N PRO A 346 21.83 33.61 -24.07
CA PRO A 346 21.54 34.37 -25.27
C PRO A 346 22.34 35.68 -25.23
N LYS A 347 22.98 36.02 -26.36
CA LYS A 347 23.69 37.30 -26.50
C LYS A 347 22.77 38.43 -26.04
N PRO A 348 23.23 39.37 -25.19
CA PRO A 348 22.45 40.54 -24.80
C PRO A 348 21.93 41.25 -26.05
N ASP A 349 20.61 41.31 -26.17
CA ASP A 349 19.94 41.95 -27.28
C ASP A 349 19.80 43.45 -26.94
N LEU A 350 20.58 44.27 -27.64
CA LEU A 350 20.52 45.74 -27.51
C LEU A 350 19.36 46.34 -28.33
N THR A 351 18.60 45.52 -29.06
CA THR A 351 17.50 46.01 -29.88
C THR A 351 16.26 46.31 -29.04
N THR A 352 15.52 47.34 -29.46
CA THR A 352 14.26 47.70 -28.80
C THR A 352 13.20 46.63 -29.07
N ARG A 353 12.61 46.08 -28.01
CA ARG A 353 11.56 45.06 -28.14
C ARG A 353 10.32 45.63 -28.81
N LYS A 354 9.73 44.89 -29.76
CA LYS A 354 8.45 45.23 -30.40
C LYS A 354 7.33 45.34 -29.35
N ARG A 355 6.67 46.49 -29.28
CA ARG A 355 5.53 46.73 -28.37
C ARG A 355 4.29 45.98 -28.89
N ARG A 356 3.63 45.22 -28.01
CA ARG A 356 2.36 44.54 -28.30
C ARG A 356 1.24 45.06 -27.39
N GLY A 357 0.11 45.38 -28.00
CA GLY A 357 -1.14 45.72 -27.31
C GLY A 357 -2.05 44.51 -27.08
N GLY A 358 -3.24 44.78 -26.55
CA GLY A 358 -4.32 43.79 -26.42
C GLY A 358 -4.57 43.28 -25.00
N LYS A 359 -5.81 42.82 -24.75
CA LYS A 359 -6.30 42.41 -23.42
C LYS A 359 -5.45 41.31 -22.77
N ARG A 360 -4.97 40.33 -23.55
CA ARG A 360 -4.08 39.26 -23.08
C ARG A 360 -2.71 39.78 -22.68
N MET A 361 -2.09 40.63 -23.51
CA MET A 361 -0.78 41.22 -23.22
C MET A 361 -0.84 42.20 -22.04
N ARG A 362 -1.91 42.98 -21.92
CA ARG A 362 -2.18 43.85 -20.77
C ARG A 362 -2.31 43.04 -19.48
N ARG A 363 -3.12 41.96 -19.47
CA ARG A 363 -3.22 41.05 -18.33
C ARG A 363 -1.91 40.36 -17.95
N LEU A 364 -1.04 40.07 -18.93
CA LEU A 364 0.28 39.48 -18.67
C LEU A 364 1.23 40.52 -18.05
N LYS A 365 1.22 41.76 -18.57
CA LYS A 365 1.99 42.88 -18.02
C LYS A 365 1.55 43.22 -16.60
N GLU A 366 0.24 43.29 -16.36
CA GLU A 366 -0.36 43.52 -15.03
C GLU A 366 0.06 42.48 -13.97
N ARG A 367 0.58 41.30 -14.36
CA ARG A 367 1.10 40.30 -13.40
C ARG A 367 2.52 40.57 -12.93
N TYR A 368 3.32 41.25 -13.76
CA TYR A 368 4.74 41.52 -13.50
C TYR A 368 5.02 42.99 -13.23
N GLU A 369 4.10 43.88 -13.62
CA GLU A 369 4.19 45.31 -13.34
C GLU A 369 3.87 45.57 -11.87
N GLU A 370 4.62 46.49 -11.26
CA GLU A 370 4.32 47.00 -9.92
C GLU A 370 2.91 47.57 -9.88
N THR A 371 2.17 47.22 -8.83
CA THR A 371 0.82 47.76 -8.62
C THR A 371 0.90 49.26 -8.42
N ALA A 372 -0.18 49.98 -8.73
CA ALA A 372 -0.23 51.43 -8.51
C ALA A 372 0.01 51.79 -7.04
N LEU A 373 -0.47 50.95 -6.12
CA LEU A 373 -0.20 51.06 -4.68
C LEU A 373 1.28 50.89 -4.34
N MET A 374 1.97 49.91 -4.92
CA MET A 374 3.41 49.74 -4.71
C MET A 374 4.19 50.93 -5.27
N LYS A 375 3.78 51.47 -6.43
CA LYS A 375 4.39 52.70 -6.97
C LYS A 375 4.22 53.89 -6.02
N GLN A 376 3.06 54.04 -5.39
CA GLN A 376 2.82 55.10 -4.39
C GLN A 376 3.60 54.88 -3.08
N ALA A 377 3.73 53.64 -2.64
CA ALA A 377 4.58 53.28 -1.50
C ALA A 377 6.07 53.56 -1.79
N ASN A 378 6.51 53.37 -3.04
CA ASN A 378 7.87 53.66 -3.48
C ASN A 378 8.14 55.15 -3.69
N THR A 379 7.11 55.98 -3.91
CA THR A 379 7.27 57.44 -4.00
C THR A 379 7.37 58.08 -2.61
N ARG A 380 8.33 58.98 -2.41
CA ARG A 380 8.52 59.74 -1.16
C ARG A 380 8.32 61.23 -1.38
N ALA A 381 7.60 61.89 -0.48
CA ALA A 381 7.52 63.34 -0.47
C ALA A 381 8.83 63.92 0.05
N PHE A 382 9.41 64.86 -0.69
CA PHE A 382 10.55 65.63 -0.21
C PHE A 382 10.06 66.47 0.99
N SER A 383 10.80 66.43 2.11
CA SER A 383 10.54 67.16 3.36
C SER A 383 9.34 66.76 4.25
N ALA A 384 8.63 65.66 3.98
CA ALA A 384 7.62 65.13 4.92
C ALA A 384 8.19 63.94 5.72
N GLN A 385 7.99 63.94 7.04
CA GLN A 385 8.35 62.77 7.86
C GLN A 385 7.40 61.63 7.50
N ALA A 386 7.95 60.56 6.93
CA ALA A 386 7.17 59.36 6.63
C ALA A 386 6.82 58.65 7.94
N GLY A 387 5.56 58.21 8.09
CA GLY A 387 5.19 57.34 9.21
C GLY A 387 5.97 56.03 9.15
N GLU A 388 6.72 55.73 10.20
CA GLU A 388 7.34 54.41 10.41
C GLU A 388 6.22 53.43 10.77
N TYR A 389 5.90 52.54 9.84
CA TYR A 389 5.06 51.39 10.16
C TYR A 389 5.99 50.20 10.42
N GLY A 390 6.05 49.77 11.68
CA GLY A 390 6.95 48.73 12.15
C GLY A 390 6.53 47.33 11.71
N ASP A 391 7.51 46.60 11.16
CA ASP A 391 7.66 45.15 11.32
C ASP A 391 9.17 44.85 11.46
N ASP A 392 9.51 43.88 12.32
CA ASP A 392 10.62 43.89 13.30
C ASP A 392 12.06 43.72 12.76
N ALA A 393 12.32 43.85 11.46
CA ALA A 393 13.66 43.61 10.92
C ALA A 393 14.23 44.69 10.00
N MET A 394 13.42 45.42 9.23
CA MET A 394 13.92 46.41 8.25
C MET A 394 12.83 47.45 7.93
N GLY A 395 12.57 48.37 8.87
CA GLY A 395 11.55 49.43 8.82
C GLY A 395 10.92 49.71 7.44
N LEU A 396 9.69 49.22 7.24
CA LEU A 396 8.94 49.48 6.02
C LEU A 396 8.36 50.91 6.07
N THR A 397 8.91 51.81 5.25
CA THR A 397 8.32 53.14 5.05
C THR A 397 7.25 53.06 3.95
N MET A 398 6.01 53.45 4.25
CA MET A 398 4.89 53.40 3.30
C MET A 398 4.89 54.57 2.28
N GLY A 399 6.00 55.30 2.15
CA GLY A 399 6.15 56.45 1.24
C GLY A 399 4.97 57.42 1.31
N LEU A 400 4.46 57.81 0.14
CA LEU A 400 3.32 58.71 0.00
C LEU A 400 1.98 58.09 0.43
N LEU A 401 1.88 56.75 0.45
CA LEU A 401 0.70 56.04 0.96
C LEU A 401 0.58 56.19 2.48
N GLY A 402 1.69 56.43 3.19
CA GLY A 402 1.72 56.75 4.62
C GLY A 402 1.51 58.23 4.97
N THR A 403 1.68 59.16 4.02
CA THR A 403 1.60 60.61 4.30
C THR A 403 0.19 61.18 4.22
N SER A 404 -0.78 60.45 3.64
CA SER A 404 -2.15 60.94 3.42
C SER A 404 -3.09 60.78 4.63
N GLY A 405 -2.60 60.30 5.77
CA GLY A 405 -3.30 60.31 7.04
C GLY A 405 -2.68 61.38 7.92
N GLU A 406 -3.40 62.49 8.11
CA GLU A 406 -3.17 63.42 9.20
C GLU A 406 -2.98 62.62 10.51
N VAL A 407 -1.91 62.91 11.25
CA VAL A 407 -1.53 62.23 12.50
C VAL A 407 -2.78 62.05 13.37
N GLY A 408 -3.28 60.81 13.49
CA GLY A 408 -4.39 60.47 14.39
C GLY A 408 -5.69 59.95 13.77
N THR A 409 -5.86 59.91 12.44
CA THR A 409 -7.02 59.21 11.85
C THR A 409 -6.57 58.02 11.00
N GLY A 410 -6.87 56.80 11.47
CA GLY A 410 -6.43 55.53 10.88
C GLY A 410 -6.72 55.42 9.37
N GLY A 411 -5.69 55.65 8.56
CA GLY A 411 -5.81 55.86 7.12
C GLY A 411 -5.18 54.75 6.28
N ILE A 412 -5.78 53.55 6.24
CA ILE A 412 -5.67 52.63 5.09
C ILE A 412 -7.09 52.14 4.74
N ARG A 413 -7.97 53.08 4.40
CA ARG A 413 -9.31 52.79 3.85
C ARG A 413 -9.50 53.44 2.47
N LYS A 414 -8.52 53.34 1.58
CA LYS A 414 -8.74 53.59 0.16
C LYS A 414 -8.03 52.55 -0.69
N THR A 415 -8.85 51.88 -1.51
CA THR A 415 -8.48 50.93 -2.57
C THR A 415 -8.18 49.50 -2.10
N THR A 416 -9.22 48.76 -1.72
CA THR A 416 -9.28 47.33 -2.05
C THR A 416 -9.31 47.21 -3.58
N GLU A 417 -8.17 47.42 -4.26
CA GLU A 417 -8.04 46.91 -5.62
C GLU A 417 -8.28 45.41 -5.53
N LYS A 418 -9.36 44.92 -6.17
CA LYS A 418 -9.73 43.50 -6.22
C LYS A 418 -8.47 42.68 -6.48
N ARG A 419 -7.91 42.05 -5.44
CA ARG A 419 -6.68 41.22 -5.42
C ARG A 419 -6.37 40.62 -6.80
N LYS A 420 -5.59 41.32 -7.63
CA LYS A 420 -5.14 40.82 -8.95
C LYS A 420 -3.86 39.98 -8.85
N MET A 421 -3.16 40.10 -7.74
CA MET A 421 -1.92 39.40 -7.45
C MET A 421 -2.17 38.30 -6.41
N LYS A 422 -3.06 37.33 -6.70
CA LYS A 422 -2.92 36.03 -6.05
C LYS A 422 -1.70 35.37 -6.69
N GLN A 423 -0.74 34.91 -5.89
CA GLN A 423 0.25 33.94 -6.36
C GLN A 423 -0.55 32.81 -7.00
N ALA A 424 -0.56 32.76 -8.34
CA ALA A 424 -1.36 31.79 -9.03
C ALA A 424 -0.68 30.45 -8.79
N ASN A 425 -1.28 29.61 -7.93
CA ASN A 425 -0.82 28.24 -7.71
C ASN A 425 -0.43 27.64 -9.06
N THR A 426 0.79 27.09 -9.13
CA THR A 426 1.29 26.49 -10.37
C THR A 426 0.26 25.49 -10.88
N LYS A 427 0.21 25.26 -12.21
CA LYS A 427 -0.70 24.25 -12.76
C LYS A 427 -0.50 22.89 -12.06
N ALA A 428 0.73 22.57 -11.67
CA ALA A 428 1.07 21.40 -10.88
C ALA A 428 0.47 21.43 -9.46
N SER A 429 0.59 22.55 -8.73
CA SER A 429 -0.02 22.71 -7.40
C SER A 429 -1.55 22.60 -7.47
N ARG A 430 -2.20 23.23 -8.47
CA ARG A 430 -3.65 23.10 -8.68
C ARG A 430 -4.07 21.68 -9.02
N LYS A 431 -3.32 20.99 -9.89
CA LYS A 431 -3.57 19.57 -10.20
C LYS A 431 -3.40 18.69 -8.97
N ARG A 432 -2.38 18.95 -8.14
CA ARG A 432 -2.14 18.21 -6.89
C ARG A 432 -3.26 18.46 -5.88
N ALA A 433 -3.72 19.70 -5.73
CA ALA A 433 -4.85 20.05 -4.86
C ALA A 433 -6.16 19.41 -5.35
N ALA A 434 -6.43 19.45 -6.66
CA ALA A 434 -7.59 18.78 -7.24
C ALA A 434 -7.52 17.25 -7.08
N GLN A 435 -6.32 16.67 -7.23
CA GLN A 435 -6.10 15.25 -7.03
C GLN A 435 -6.21 14.84 -5.55
N MET A 436 -5.79 15.69 -4.61
CA MET A 436 -5.97 15.50 -3.17
C MET A 436 -7.46 15.56 -2.78
N ASN A 437 -8.21 16.52 -3.32
CA ASN A 437 -9.66 16.60 -3.11
C ASN A 437 -10.41 15.42 -3.73
N ALA A 438 -9.88 14.82 -4.80
CA ALA A 438 -10.39 13.56 -5.37
C ALA A 438 -9.86 12.30 -4.65
N LYS A 439 -8.87 12.45 -3.75
CA LYS A 439 -8.22 11.39 -2.98
C LYS A 439 -8.69 11.32 -1.53
N THR A 440 -9.80 11.94 -1.16
CA THR A 440 -10.53 11.45 0.02
C THR A 440 -10.85 9.99 -0.26
N THR A 441 -10.05 9.12 0.33
CA THR A 441 -10.01 7.68 0.14
C THR A 441 -11.28 7.09 0.70
N THR A 442 -12.34 7.04 -0.11
CA THR A 442 -13.43 6.11 0.11
C THR A 442 -12.92 4.74 -0.35
N SER A 443 -12.77 3.82 0.60
CA SER A 443 -12.60 2.40 0.30
C SER A 443 -13.72 1.98 -0.66
N GLY A 444 -13.47 1.04 -1.58
CA GLY A 444 -14.49 0.55 -2.51
C GLY A 444 -15.69 -0.17 -1.86
N LEU A 445 -15.72 -0.25 -0.52
CA LEU A 445 -16.81 -0.74 0.31
C LEU A 445 -17.56 0.40 1.05
N ALA A 446 -17.05 1.63 1.02
CA ALA A 446 -17.75 2.79 1.55
C ALA A 446 -18.73 3.31 0.51
N SER A 447 -19.99 2.89 0.61
CA SER A 447 -21.10 3.63 -0.01
C SER A 447 -20.99 5.11 0.35
N SER A 448 -21.08 5.99 -0.66
CA SER A 448 -20.88 7.43 -0.57
C SER A 448 -21.90 8.12 0.34
N MET A 449 -21.57 8.21 1.62
CA MET A 449 -22.24 9.04 2.60
C MET A 449 -21.60 10.44 2.57
N VAL A 450 -22.37 11.44 2.17
CA VAL A 450 -21.95 12.85 2.20
C VAL A 450 -22.77 13.57 3.25
N PHE A 451 -22.13 14.06 4.30
CA PHE A 451 -22.78 14.94 5.27
C PHE A 451 -22.90 16.33 4.65
N THR A 452 -24.14 16.76 4.36
CA THR A 452 -24.40 18.15 4.00
C THR A 452 -25.07 18.87 5.19
N PRO A 453 -24.75 20.16 5.45
CA PRO A 453 -25.23 20.86 6.64
C PRO A 453 -26.75 21.10 6.68
N VAL A 454 -27.46 20.81 5.58
CA VAL A 454 -28.87 21.22 5.41
C VAL A 454 -29.84 20.04 5.46
N GLN A 455 -29.41 18.80 5.16
CA GLN A 455 -30.34 17.66 4.99
C GLN A 455 -29.90 16.34 5.67
N GLY A 456 -28.80 16.33 6.43
CA GLY A 456 -28.37 15.15 7.19
C GLY A 456 -27.70 14.05 6.34
N MET A 457 -27.72 12.81 6.85
CA MET A 457 -27.09 11.61 6.27
C MET A 457 -27.89 11.08 5.08
N GLU A 458 -27.43 11.31 3.85
CA GLU A 458 -28.02 10.71 2.65
C GLU A 458 -27.02 9.81 1.91
N LEU A 459 -27.49 8.63 1.50
CA LEU A 459 -26.80 7.72 0.58
C LEU A 459 -26.98 8.21 -0.85
N VAL A 460 -25.98 8.89 -1.41
CA VAL A 460 -26.03 9.32 -2.81
C VAL A 460 -25.41 8.25 -3.70
N ASN A 461 -26.22 7.61 -4.53
CA ASN A 461 -25.72 6.70 -5.57
C ASN A 461 -25.05 7.52 -6.70
N PRO A 462 -23.73 7.40 -6.93
CA PRO A 462 -23.01 8.21 -7.92
C PRO A 462 -23.45 7.93 -9.36
N ASP A 463 -24.01 6.75 -9.64
CA ASP A 463 -24.46 6.40 -10.98
C ASP A 463 -25.80 7.07 -11.32
N ALA A 464 -26.73 7.17 -10.35
CA ALA A 464 -27.96 7.95 -10.51
C ALA A 464 -27.67 9.44 -10.78
N ASN A 465 -26.60 9.98 -10.19
CA ASN A 465 -26.21 11.37 -10.42
C ASN A 465 -25.58 11.57 -11.81
N LYS A 466 -24.85 10.58 -12.34
CA LYS A 466 -24.37 10.59 -13.74
C LYS A 466 -25.52 10.55 -14.73
N GLU A 467 -26.54 9.73 -14.46
CA GLU A 467 -27.76 9.66 -15.28
C GLU A 467 -28.50 10.99 -15.27
N ARG A 468 -28.69 11.61 -14.10
CA ARG A 468 -29.31 12.94 -13.98
C ARG A 468 -28.57 14.03 -14.77
N VAL A 469 -27.23 13.99 -14.75
CA VAL A 469 -26.39 14.91 -15.54
C VAL A 469 -26.48 14.59 -17.03
N ALA A 470 -26.55 13.32 -17.42
CA ALA A 470 -26.74 12.90 -18.81
C ALA A 470 -28.12 13.31 -19.36
N GLU A 471 -29.17 13.20 -18.56
CA GLU A 471 -30.53 13.67 -18.88
C GLU A 471 -30.60 15.19 -19.01
N ALA A 472 -29.97 15.92 -18.06
CA ALA A 472 -29.85 17.37 -18.16
C ALA A 472 -29.11 17.77 -19.43
N ASN A 473 -28.00 17.09 -19.77
CA ASN A 473 -27.26 17.35 -21.00
C ASN A 473 -28.08 17.00 -22.26
N ARG A 474 -28.88 15.93 -22.26
CA ARG A 474 -29.81 15.60 -23.36
C ARG A 474 -30.84 16.70 -23.60
N LYS A 475 -31.30 17.37 -22.53
CA LYS A 475 -32.26 18.47 -22.61
C LYS A 475 -31.70 19.73 -23.30
N TRP A 476 -30.39 19.96 -23.18
CA TRP A 476 -29.73 21.16 -23.73
C TRP A 476 -28.94 20.90 -25.02
N PHE A 477 -28.45 19.67 -25.23
CA PHE A 477 -27.53 19.31 -26.31
C PHE A 477 -27.95 18.07 -27.11
N GLY A 478 -29.18 17.60 -26.97
CA GLY A 478 -29.71 16.51 -27.80
C GLY A 478 -30.07 16.99 -29.21
N ASP A 479 -29.94 16.12 -30.21
CA ASP A 479 -30.18 16.46 -31.63
C ASP A 479 -31.60 17.01 -31.92
N ASN A 480 -32.58 16.69 -31.07
CA ASN A 480 -33.96 17.18 -31.18
C ASN A 480 -34.29 18.35 -30.23
N ALA A 481 -33.31 18.83 -29.44
CA ALA A 481 -33.52 19.91 -28.48
C ALA A 481 -33.34 21.27 -29.17
N GLY A 482 -34.44 22.00 -29.40
CA GLY A 482 -34.37 23.38 -29.88
C GLY A 482 -33.68 24.30 -28.87
N PHE A 483 -32.99 25.35 -29.36
CA PHE A 483 -32.31 26.33 -28.51
C PHE A 483 -33.28 27.02 -27.53
N MET A 484 -33.22 26.66 -26.24
CA MET A 484 -33.98 27.34 -25.19
C MET A 484 -33.16 28.48 -24.59
N SER A 485 -33.77 29.67 -24.48
CA SER A 485 -33.18 30.82 -23.77
C SER A 485 -33.10 30.51 -22.27
N ALA A 486 -31.94 30.80 -21.66
CA ALA A 486 -31.73 30.65 -20.22
C ALA A 486 -32.38 31.77 -19.36
N LEU A 487 -33.08 32.72 -19.99
CA LEU A 487 -33.81 33.76 -19.28
C LEU A 487 -35.24 33.28 -18.98
N PRO A 488 -35.75 33.50 -17.76
CA PRO A 488 -37.14 33.18 -17.44
C PRO A 488 -38.06 33.98 -18.36
N LYS A 489 -39.07 33.32 -18.93
CA LYS A 489 -40.13 34.02 -19.66
C LYS A 489 -40.84 34.95 -18.65
N LYS A 490 -40.93 36.23 -18.99
CA LYS A 490 -41.67 37.23 -18.22
C LYS A 490 -43.13 36.88 -18.11
#